data_AF-A0A540R877-F1
#
_entry.id   AF-A0A540R877-F1
#
_cell.length_a   1.000
_cell.length_b   1.000
_cell.length_c   1.000
_cell.angle_alpha   90.00
_cell.angle_beta   90.00
_cell.angle_gamma   90.00
#
_symmetry.space_group_name_H-M   'P 1'
#
loop_
_entity.id
_entity.type
_entity.pdbx_description
1 polymer ?
#
loop_
_entity_poly.entity_id
_entity_poly.type
_entity_poly.pdbx_seq_one_letter_code
_entity_poly.pdbx_strand_id
1 'polypeptide(L)'
;MTRPEHPENDLDSLLDSMNKQPPEPHTFDELADAPDPLKLARASRRSTRQAIIFPLLIVAVSLLIGLGSLPIIRSFGGPLCATGEADWLCTDTARWLWMPLAMLTPTLGMVGSGVIMMRKLNGYVRWFVWMGTFWFCALHFMLWGIDVLQVFLNAQNL
;
A
#
# COMPACT_ATOMS: atom_id res chain seq x y z
N MET A 1 -10.55 -12.38 -29.20
CA MET A 1 -11.88 -12.96 -29.50
C MET A 1 -12.84 -12.43 -28.46
N THR A 2 -13.74 -11.52 -28.82
CA THR A 2 -14.80 -11.03 -27.93
C THR A 2 -15.92 -12.07 -27.92
N ARG A 3 -16.24 -12.63 -26.74
CA ARG A 3 -17.43 -13.49 -26.59
C ARG A 3 -18.67 -12.67 -26.98
N PRO A 4 -19.73 -13.30 -27.53
CA PRO A 4 -21.01 -12.63 -27.76
C PRO A 4 -21.50 -11.94 -26.48
N GLU A 5 -21.99 -10.70 -26.58
CA GLU A 5 -22.68 -10.07 -25.46
C GLU A 5 -24.01 -10.79 -25.25
N HIS A 6 -24.05 -11.62 -24.20
CA HIS A 6 -25.27 -12.23 -23.69
C HIS A 6 -25.35 -11.89 -22.18
N PRO A 7 -26.54 -11.61 -21.62
CA PRO A 7 -26.73 -11.14 -20.24
C PRO A 7 -26.09 -11.96 -19.13
N GLU A 8 -25.71 -13.23 -19.32
CA GLU A 8 -24.95 -14.03 -18.34
C GLU A 8 -23.44 -13.77 -18.34
N ASN A 9 -22.94 -13.11 -19.40
CA ASN A 9 -21.51 -12.87 -19.62
C ASN A 9 -21.09 -11.47 -19.17
N ASP A 10 -22.01 -10.71 -18.55
CA ASP A 10 -21.79 -9.37 -17.97
C ASP A 10 -20.99 -9.38 -16.65
N LEU A 11 -20.91 -10.57 -16.02
CA LEU A 11 -20.15 -10.85 -14.81
C LEU A 11 -18.74 -11.40 -15.09
N ASP A 12 -18.47 -11.81 -16.34
CA ASP A 12 -17.19 -12.38 -16.74
C ASP A 12 -16.24 -11.27 -17.23
N SER A 13 -15.17 -11.03 -16.47
CA SER A 13 -14.07 -10.18 -16.92
C SER A 13 -12.74 -10.93 -16.84
N LEU A 14 -11.77 -10.54 -17.68
CA LEU A 14 -10.40 -11.09 -17.66
C LEU A 14 -9.77 -11.04 -16.26
N LEU A 15 -10.14 -10.05 -15.46
CA LEU A 15 -9.63 -9.90 -14.10
C LEU A 15 -10.30 -10.84 -13.10
N ASP A 16 -11.49 -11.37 -13.42
CA ASP A 16 -12.19 -12.34 -12.59
C ASP A 16 -11.74 -13.78 -12.92
N SER A 17 -11.28 -14.06 -14.13
CA SER A 17 -10.67 -15.36 -14.46
C SER A 17 -9.35 -15.61 -13.72
N MET A 18 -8.69 -14.57 -13.22
CA MET A 18 -7.48 -14.67 -12.40
C MET A 18 -7.77 -14.86 -10.89
N ASN A 19 -9.04 -14.84 -10.48
CA ASN A 19 -9.39 -15.02 -9.08
C ASN A 19 -9.31 -16.48 -8.66
N LYS A 20 -9.03 -16.68 -7.37
CA LYS A 20 -9.21 -17.97 -6.71
C LYS A 20 -10.70 -18.33 -6.80
N GLN A 21 -10.99 -19.50 -7.37
CA GLN A 21 -12.35 -20.01 -7.43
C GLN A 21 -12.75 -20.61 -6.08
N PRO A 22 -14.01 -20.45 -5.65
CA PRO A 22 -14.55 -21.21 -4.53
C PRO A 22 -14.51 -22.72 -4.86
N PRO A 23 -14.46 -23.59 -3.83
CA PRO A 23 -14.57 -25.03 -4.05
C PRO A 23 -15.93 -25.38 -4.71
N GLU A 24 -15.94 -26.42 -5.53
CA GLU A 24 -17.19 -26.89 -6.15
C GLU A 24 -18.12 -27.44 -5.06
N PRO A 25 -19.42 -27.05 -5.06
CA PRO A 25 -20.39 -27.60 -4.11
C PRO A 25 -20.64 -29.08 -4.42
N HIS A 26 -20.62 -29.92 -3.39
CA HIS A 26 -20.84 -31.36 -3.51
C HIS A 26 -22.26 -31.79 -3.10
N THR A 27 -23.02 -30.90 -2.47
CA THR A 27 -24.41 -31.13 -2.04
C THR A 27 -25.35 -30.03 -2.51
N PHE A 28 -26.66 -30.32 -2.53
CA PHE A 28 -27.68 -29.32 -2.89
C PHE A 28 -27.73 -28.16 -1.89
N ASP A 29 -27.53 -28.43 -0.61
CA ASP A 29 -27.52 -27.40 0.43
C ASP A 29 -26.30 -26.46 0.27
N GLU A 30 -25.12 -27.00 -0.01
CA GLU A 30 -23.92 -26.19 -0.31
C GLU A 30 -24.10 -25.32 -1.55
N LEU A 31 -24.80 -25.82 -2.56
CA LEU A 31 -25.11 -25.04 -3.76
C LEU A 31 -26.12 -23.92 -3.45
N ALA A 32 -27.09 -24.16 -2.58
CA ALA A 32 -28.06 -23.15 -2.15
C ALA A 32 -27.42 -22.05 -1.29
N ASP A 33 -26.41 -22.40 -0.49
CA ASP A 33 -25.62 -21.48 0.34
C ASP A 33 -24.52 -20.75 -0.44
N ALA A 34 -24.34 -21.06 -1.73
CA ALA A 34 -23.32 -20.45 -2.55
C ALA A 34 -23.49 -18.92 -2.63
N PRO A 35 -22.40 -18.15 -2.53
CA PRO A 35 -22.46 -16.70 -2.58
C PRO A 35 -22.96 -16.21 -3.94
N ASP A 36 -23.98 -15.35 -3.91
CA ASP A 36 -24.56 -14.71 -5.10
C ASP A 36 -23.46 -14.05 -5.98
N PRO A 37 -23.34 -14.46 -7.27
CA PRO A 37 -22.28 -13.99 -8.16
C PRO A 37 -22.34 -12.47 -8.40
N LEU A 38 -23.52 -11.86 -8.38
CA LEU A 38 -23.69 -10.42 -8.54
C LEU A 38 -23.15 -9.65 -7.33
N LYS A 39 -23.31 -10.20 -6.12
CA LYS A 39 -22.74 -9.61 -4.89
C LYS A 39 -21.22 -9.67 -4.92
N LEU A 40 -20.64 -10.80 -5.38
CA LEU A 40 -19.19 -10.95 -5.54
C LEU A 40 -18.63 -9.98 -6.59
N ALA A 41 -19.24 -9.86 -7.75
CA ALA A 41 -18.80 -8.92 -8.80
C ALA A 41 -18.81 -7.46 -8.30
N ARG A 42 -19.87 -7.05 -7.57
CA ARG A 42 -19.95 -5.72 -6.94
C ARG A 42 -18.88 -5.52 -5.87
N ALA A 43 -18.55 -6.54 -5.09
CA ALA A 43 -17.48 -6.47 -4.10
C ALA A 43 -16.10 -6.36 -4.76
N SER A 44 -15.86 -7.12 -5.85
CA SER A 44 -14.64 -7.07 -6.65
C SER A 44 -14.41 -5.70 -7.28
N ARG A 45 -15.43 -5.09 -7.89
CA ARG A 45 -15.34 -3.72 -8.45
C ARG A 45 -14.98 -2.68 -7.38
N ARG A 46 -15.61 -2.76 -6.20
CA ARG A 46 -15.26 -1.91 -5.05
C ARG A 46 -13.82 -2.16 -4.59
N SER A 47 -13.39 -3.42 -4.58
CA SER A 47 -12.04 -3.78 -4.18
C SER A 47 -10.97 -3.23 -5.13
N THR A 48 -11.22 -3.20 -6.43
CA THR A 48 -10.32 -2.55 -7.41
C THR A 48 -10.16 -1.07 -7.15
N ARG A 49 -11.27 -0.36 -6.91
CA ARG A 49 -11.21 1.08 -6.56
C ARG A 49 -10.40 1.32 -5.29
N GLN A 50 -10.61 0.49 -4.26
CA GLN A 50 -9.83 0.56 -3.02
C GLN A 50 -8.34 0.32 -3.27
N ALA A 51 -7.99 -0.68 -4.09
CA ALA A 51 -6.59 -1.02 -4.39
C ALA A 51 -5.85 0.12 -5.12
N ILE A 52 -6.56 0.95 -5.89
CA ILE A 52 -5.98 2.12 -6.57
C ILE A 52 -5.88 3.32 -5.62
N ILE A 53 -6.91 3.57 -4.81
CA ILE A 53 -6.94 4.72 -3.90
C ILE A 53 -5.96 4.54 -2.73
N PHE A 54 -5.83 3.32 -2.21
CA PHE A 54 -4.97 3.00 -1.08
C PHE A 54 -3.51 3.46 -1.25
N PRO A 55 -2.76 3.07 -2.30
CA PRO A 55 -1.37 3.48 -2.47
C PRO A 55 -1.23 4.99 -2.65
N LEU A 56 -2.19 5.65 -3.31
CA LEU A 56 -2.20 7.11 -3.47
C LEU A 56 -2.30 7.81 -2.10
N LEU A 57 -3.16 7.31 -1.21
CA LEU A 57 -3.29 7.83 0.15
C LEU A 57 -2.02 7.57 0.97
N ILE A 58 -1.43 6.37 0.87
CA ILE A 58 -0.18 6.04 1.56
C ILE A 58 0.95 6.98 1.12
N VAL A 59 1.11 7.21 -0.19
CA VAL A 59 2.13 8.14 -0.71
C VAL A 59 1.87 9.55 -0.23
N ALA A 60 0.63 10.05 -0.33
CA ALA A 60 0.28 11.39 0.12
C ALA A 60 0.59 11.60 1.61
N VAL A 61 0.15 10.68 2.47
CA VAL A 61 0.40 10.73 3.93
C VAL A 61 1.89 10.62 4.23
N SER A 62 2.61 9.73 3.53
CA SER A 62 4.04 9.52 3.70
C SER A 62 4.85 10.77 3.34
N LEU A 63 4.51 11.46 2.24
CA LEU A 63 5.15 12.72 1.85
C LEU A 63 4.82 13.84 2.85
N LEU A 64 3.56 13.94 3.28
CA LEU A 64 3.14 14.93 4.27
C LEU A 64 3.89 14.76 5.61
N ILE A 65 4.06 13.53 6.09
CA ILE A 65 4.77 13.28 7.34
C ILE A 65 6.28 13.43 7.16
N GLY A 66 6.85 12.78 6.14
CA GLY A 66 8.30 12.75 5.95
C GLY A 66 8.88 14.08 5.49
N LEU A 67 8.37 14.63 4.38
CA LEU A 67 8.84 15.91 3.85
C LEU A 67 8.23 17.11 4.60
N GLY A 68 6.97 17.00 5.05
CA GLY A 68 6.33 18.09 5.78
C GLY A 68 6.90 18.31 7.20
N SER A 69 7.54 17.31 7.81
CA SER A 69 8.24 17.50 9.09
C SER A 69 9.59 18.20 8.95
N LEU A 70 10.26 18.12 7.80
CA LEU A 70 11.55 18.78 7.56
C LEU A 70 11.53 20.31 7.76
N PRO A 71 10.59 21.09 7.17
CA PRO A 71 10.56 22.53 7.39
C PRO A 71 10.25 22.89 8.85
N ILE A 72 9.45 22.06 9.53
CA ILE A 72 9.16 22.23 10.96
C ILE A 72 10.44 22.06 11.78
N ILE A 73 11.20 20.99 11.54
CA ILE A 73 12.49 20.73 12.19
C ILE A 73 13.47 21.88 11.91
N ARG A 74 13.55 22.34 10.65
CA ARG A 74 14.44 23.44 10.27
C ARG A 74 14.08 24.75 10.96
N SER A 75 12.81 25.02 11.23
CA SER A 75 12.36 26.24 11.91
C SER A 75 12.84 26.37 13.36
N PHE A 76 13.14 25.25 14.03
CA PHE A 76 13.73 25.26 15.38
C PHE A 76 15.25 25.52 15.38
N GLY A 77 15.92 25.36 14.24
CA GLY A 77 17.37 25.51 14.12
C GLY A 77 18.14 24.43 14.88
N GLY A 78 19.45 24.65 15.03
CA GLY A 78 20.34 23.75 15.77
C GLY A 78 21.80 23.83 15.30
N PRO A 79 22.73 23.26 16.08
CA PRO A 79 24.17 23.39 15.85
C PRO A 79 24.60 22.87 14.47
N LEU A 80 24.02 21.76 13.99
CA LEU A 80 24.37 21.16 12.70
C LEU A 80 24.01 22.05 11.51
N CYS A 81 22.92 22.81 11.62
CA CYS A 81 22.53 23.79 10.61
C CYS A 81 23.35 25.09 10.68
N ALA A 82 23.90 25.41 11.86
CA ALA A 82 24.75 26.59 12.05
C ALA A 82 26.18 26.36 11.55
N THR A 83 26.71 25.14 11.68
CA THR A 83 28.03 24.75 11.16
C THR A 83 28.02 24.41 9.67
N GLY A 84 26.83 24.29 9.06
CA GLY A 84 26.67 23.92 7.65
C GLY A 84 26.82 22.42 7.37
N GLU A 85 26.84 21.59 8.41
CA GLU A 85 26.92 20.13 8.31
C GLU A 85 25.58 19.48 7.92
N ALA A 86 24.46 20.20 8.08
CA ALA A 86 23.13 19.71 7.69
C ALA A 86 22.23 20.85 7.20
N ASP A 87 21.50 20.62 6.11
CA ASP A 87 20.56 21.62 5.57
C ASP A 87 19.20 21.60 6.28
N TRP A 88 18.68 20.43 6.66
CA TRP A 88 17.30 20.30 7.16
C TRP A 88 17.20 19.75 8.59
N LEU A 89 17.99 18.73 8.89
CA LEU A 89 17.98 18.05 10.19
C LEU A 89 19.04 18.69 11.11
N CYS A 90 18.63 19.72 11.84
CA CYS A 90 19.54 20.63 12.55
C CYS A 90 20.09 20.11 13.90
N THR A 91 19.60 18.99 14.42
CA THR A 91 20.08 18.35 15.66
C THR A 91 20.15 16.82 15.49
N ASP A 92 21.02 16.16 16.25
CA ASP A 92 21.10 14.68 16.22
C ASP A 92 19.80 14.03 16.71
N THR A 93 19.18 14.60 17.74
CA THR A 93 17.87 14.13 18.22
C THR A 93 16.82 14.21 17.11
N ALA A 94 16.80 15.28 16.31
CA ALA A 94 15.89 15.40 15.19
C ALA A 94 16.15 14.33 14.11
N ARG A 95 17.42 14.01 13.81
CA ARG A 95 17.78 12.90 12.90
C ARG A 95 17.22 11.57 13.42
N TRP A 96 17.47 11.24 14.69
CA TRP A 96 17.03 9.99 15.30
C TRP A 96 15.50 9.85 15.39
N LEU A 97 14.77 10.94 15.59
CA LEU A 97 13.30 10.92 15.62
C LEU A 97 12.69 10.91 14.21
N TRP A 98 13.31 11.61 13.26
CA TRP A 98 12.81 11.70 11.89
C TRP A 98 12.87 10.34 11.16
N MET A 99 13.94 9.56 11.36
CA MET A 99 14.11 8.25 10.72
C MET A 99 12.92 7.29 10.92
N PRO A 100 12.50 6.95 12.17
CA PRO A 100 11.35 6.08 12.39
C PRO A 100 10.04 6.74 11.96
N LEU A 101 9.91 8.07 12.09
CA LEU A 101 8.72 8.81 11.67
C LEU A 101 8.48 8.71 10.15
N ALA A 102 9.54 8.94 9.37
CA ALA A 102 9.52 8.84 7.91
C ALA A 102 9.26 7.40 7.45
N MET A 103 9.77 6.40 8.19
CA MET A 103 9.59 4.98 7.90
C MET A 103 8.23 4.39 8.27
N LEU A 104 7.54 4.97 9.25
CA LEU A 104 6.33 4.36 9.81
C LEU A 104 5.24 4.20 8.75
N THR A 105 4.93 5.26 8.03
CA THR A 105 3.86 5.28 7.02
C THR A 105 4.10 4.29 5.86
N PRO A 106 5.26 4.31 5.16
CA PRO A 106 5.52 3.36 4.08
C PRO A 106 5.51 1.91 4.56
N THR A 107 6.03 1.64 5.76
CA THR A 107 5.99 0.30 6.37
C THR A 107 4.55 -0.18 6.58
N LEU A 108 3.70 0.68 7.16
CA LEU A 108 2.28 0.37 7.37
C LEU A 108 1.52 0.20 6.04
N GLY A 109 1.87 0.97 5.00
CA GLY A 109 1.30 0.83 3.67
C GLY A 109 1.65 -0.52 3.02
N MET A 110 2.92 -0.93 3.09
CA MET A 110 3.39 -2.21 2.57
C MET A 110 2.75 -3.39 3.33
N VAL A 111 2.83 -3.40 4.66
CA VAL A 111 2.26 -4.48 5.48
C VAL A 111 0.73 -4.51 5.33
N GLY A 112 0.09 -3.34 5.39
CA GLY A 112 -1.36 -3.20 5.25
C GLY A 112 -1.88 -3.70 3.92
N SER A 113 -1.22 -3.36 2.81
CA SER A 113 -1.59 -3.87 1.48
C SER A 113 -1.45 -5.39 1.38
N GLY A 114 -0.39 -5.99 1.95
CA GLY A 114 -0.24 -7.45 2.01
C GLY A 114 -1.34 -8.14 2.83
N VAL A 115 -1.68 -7.61 4.00
CA VAL A 115 -2.76 -8.13 4.85
C VAL A 115 -4.11 -8.03 4.13
N ILE A 116 -4.41 -6.88 3.51
CA ILE A 116 -5.67 -6.69 2.77
C ILE A 116 -5.72 -7.65 1.59
N MET A 117 -4.63 -7.78 0.81
CA MET A 117 -4.53 -8.73 -0.29
C MET A 117 -4.90 -10.15 0.14
N MET A 118 -4.33 -10.63 1.25
CA MET A 118 -4.62 -11.98 1.75
C MET A 118 -6.09 -12.14 2.17
N ARG A 119 -6.68 -11.10 2.78
CA ARG A 119 -8.11 -11.09 3.11
C ARG A 119 -8.99 -11.12 1.86
N LYS A 120 -8.59 -10.45 0.77
CA LYS A 120 -9.30 -10.48 -0.52
C LYS A 120 -9.19 -11.84 -1.20
N LEU A 121 -8.00 -12.45 -1.18
CA LEU A 121 -7.76 -13.79 -1.71
C LEU A 121 -8.64 -14.84 -1.00
N ASN A 122 -8.68 -14.80 0.34
CA ASN A 122 -9.49 -15.73 1.12
C ASN A 122 -11.00 -15.46 1.03
N GLY A 123 -11.39 -14.24 0.63
CA GLY A 123 -12.79 -13.88 0.41
C GLY A 123 -13.28 -14.11 -1.03
N TYR A 124 -12.48 -14.74 -1.89
CA TYR A 124 -12.81 -15.01 -3.30
C TYR A 124 -13.18 -13.74 -4.10
N VAL A 125 -12.63 -12.59 -3.69
CA VAL A 125 -12.80 -11.30 -4.37
C VAL A 125 -11.50 -10.90 -5.05
N ARG A 126 -11.58 -9.92 -5.95
CA ARG A 126 -10.45 -9.53 -6.81
C ARG A 126 -9.19 -9.13 -6.03
N TRP A 127 -8.22 -10.04 -5.99
CA TRP A 127 -6.99 -9.93 -5.19
C TRP A 127 -5.77 -9.50 -6.03
N PHE A 128 -5.72 -9.85 -7.31
CA PHE A 128 -4.58 -9.58 -8.19
C PHE A 128 -4.21 -8.08 -8.25
N VAL A 129 -5.19 -7.18 -8.22
CA VAL A 129 -4.93 -5.73 -8.21
C VAL A 129 -4.20 -5.31 -6.92
N TRP A 130 -4.51 -5.95 -5.79
CA TRP A 130 -3.81 -5.70 -4.53
C TRP A 130 -2.37 -6.22 -4.53
N MET A 131 -2.05 -7.23 -5.33
CA MET A 131 -0.66 -7.65 -5.56
C MET A 131 0.14 -6.51 -6.21
N GLY A 132 -0.42 -5.85 -7.21
CA GLY A 132 0.18 -4.64 -7.81
C GLY A 132 0.35 -3.51 -6.79
N THR A 133 -0.68 -3.25 -5.97
CA THR A 133 -0.62 -2.28 -4.88
C THR A 133 0.46 -2.60 -3.85
N PHE A 134 0.62 -3.86 -3.48
CA PHE A 134 1.66 -4.32 -2.55
C PHE A 134 3.06 -4.03 -3.10
N TRP A 135 3.33 -4.39 -4.36
CA TRP A 135 4.63 -4.11 -4.98
C TRP A 135 4.90 -2.62 -5.11
N PHE A 136 3.90 -1.82 -5.45
CA PHE A 136 4.04 -0.36 -5.46
C PHE A 136 4.40 0.18 -4.06
N CYS A 137 3.71 -0.28 -3.00
CA CYS A 137 4.02 0.12 -1.63
C CYS A 137 5.39 -0.38 -1.17
N ALA A 138 5.83 -1.56 -1.62
CA ALA A 138 7.15 -2.10 -1.32
C ALA A 138 8.26 -1.23 -1.94
N LEU A 139 8.11 -0.81 -3.20
CA LEU A 139 9.04 0.12 -3.84
C LEU A 139 9.08 1.47 -3.12
N HIS A 140 7.91 2.00 -2.74
CA HIS A 140 7.81 3.24 -1.95
C HIS A 140 8.52 3.11 -0.60
N PHE A 141 8.39 1.96 0.08
CA PHE A 141 9.12 1.65 1.29
C PHE A 141 10.64 1.60 1.07
N MET A 142 11.09 0.95 -0.01
CA MET A 142 12.52 0.87 -0.34
C MET A 142 13.13 2.26 -0.60
N LEU A 143 12.40 3.14 -1.30
CA LEU A 143 12.85 4.52 -1.54
C LEU A 143 13.15 5.25 -0.23
N TRP A 144 12.16 5.31 0.67
CA TRP A 144 12.35 5.92 1.99
C TRP A 144 13.41 5.20 2.83
N GLY A 145 13.55 3.87 2.68
CA GLY A 145 14.53 3.07 3.40
C GLY A 145 15.96 3.43 3.00
N ILE A 146 16.20 3.72 1.71
CA ILE A 146 17.49 4.21 1.22
C ILE A 146 17.81 5.58 1.81
N ASP A 147 16.84 6.52 1.80
CA ASP A 147 17.06 7.86 2.36
C ASP A 147 17.37 7.82 3.86
N VAL A 148 16.64 7.00 4.61
CA VAL A 148 16.86 6.80 6.04
C VAL A 148 18.21 6.15 6.32
N LEU A 149 18.60 5.16 5.52
CA LEU A 149 19.93 4.55 5.62
C LEU A 149 21.05 5.57 5.35
N GLN A 150 20.87 6.45 4.36
CA GLN A 150 21.84 7.53 4.10
C GLN A 150 21.97 8.48 5.29
N VAL A 151 20.84 8.91 5.88
CA VAL A 151 20.85 9.75 7.09
C VAL A 151 21.57 9.07 8.25
N PHE A 152 21.30 7.77 8.44
CA PHE A 152 21.96 6.97 9.48
C PHE A 152 23.47 6.86 9.27
N LEU A 153 23.92 6.53 8.04
CA LEU A 153 25.34 6.44 7.72
C LEU A 153 26.05 7.79 7.85
N ASN A 154 25.41 8.88 7.42
CA ASN A 154 25.96 10.23 7.58
C ASN A 154 26.10 10.63 9.05
N ALA A 155 25.17 10.19 9.90
CA ALA A 155 25.24 10.44 11.34
C ALA A 155 26.35 9.63 12.05
N GLN A 156 26.84 8.53 11.46
CA GLN A 156 27.96 7.75 12.01
C GLN A 156 29.35 8.29 11.61
N ASN A 157 29.42 9.07 10.54
CA ASN A 157 30.67 9.62 10.00
C ASN A 157 31.02 11.01 10.55
N LEU A 158 30.23 11.52 11.53
CA LEU A 158 30.44 12.76 12.27
C LEU A 158 30.90 12.44 13.70
#